data_AF-A0A961JNS7-F1
#
_entry.id   AF-A0A961JNS7-F1
#
_cell.length_a   1.000
_cell.length_b   1.000
_cell.length_c   1.000
_cell.angle_alpha   90.00
_cell.angle_beta   90.00
_cell.angle_gamma   90.00
#
_symmetry.space_group_name_H-M   'P 1'
#
loop_
_entity.id
_entity.type
_entity.pdbx_description
1 polymer ?
#
loop_
_entity_poly.entity_id
_entity_poly.type
_entity_poly.pdbx_seq_one_letter_code
_entity_poly.pdbx_strand_id
1 'polypeptide(L)'
;RRAIELSEGDLAPVIYFPREDLAMAMLDPSPTRTTCPKKGEAVYYSIHAKSGLIADAGWSYEAPLDAVAAIAGHIAFFADKATVEEV
;
A
#
# COMPACT_ATOMS: atom_id res chain seq x y z
N ARG A 1 -11.09 6.85 -9.69
CA ARG A 1 -11.27 7.92 -8.67
C ARG A 1 -11.82 7.32 -7.36
N ARG A 2 -11.09 6.38 -6.75
CA ARG A 2 -11.47 5.73 -5.49
C ARG A 2 -10.28 5.58 -4.54
N ALA A 3 -9.21 6.35 -4.76
CA ALA A 3 -8.09 6.37 -3.85
C ALA A 3 -8.54 7.00 -2.52
N ILE A 4 -8.04 6.45 -1.41
CA ILE A 4 -8.35 6.90 -0.06
C ILE A 4 -7.08 7.51 0.52
N GLU A 5 -7.18 8.75 0.99
CA GLU A 5 -6.13 9.36 1.81
C GLU A 5 -6.36 8.97 3.27
N LEU A 6 -5.36 8.36 3.89
CA LEU A 6 -5.35 8.08 5.32
C LEU A 6 -4.33 8.98 6.01
N SER A 7 -4.81 9.83 6.92
CA SER A 7 -3.99 10.69 7.77
C SER A 7 -3.89 10.11 9.18
N GLU A 8 -2.67 10.06 9.74
CA GLU A 8 -2.41 9.50 11.06
C GLU A 8 -1.67 10.50 11.97
N GLY A 9 -2.43 11.38 12.62
CA GLY A 9 -1.86 12.42 13.47
C GLY A 9 -0.98 13.36 12.64
N ASP A 10 0.27 13.54 13.08
CA ASP A 10 1.25 14.43 12.42
C ASP A 10 2.08 13.73 11.34
N LEU A 11 1.79 12.46 11.03
CA LEU A 11 2.46 11.74 9.94
C LEU A 11 1.97 12.22 8.57
N ALA A 12 2.85 12.15 7.58
CA ALA A 12 2.48 12.43 6.20
C ALA A 12 1.30 11.52 5.76
N PRO A 13 0.31 12.06 5.04
CA PRO A 13 -0.82 11.27 4.56
C PRO A 13 -0.35 10.17 3.62
N VAL A 14 -1.01 9.03 3.70
CA VAL A 14 -0.74 7.87 2.84
C VAL A 14 -1.94 7.66 1.94
N ILE A 15 -1.67 7.51 0.64
CA ILE A 15 -2.70 7.25 -0.37
C ILE A 15 -2.82 5.74 -0.60
N TYR A 16 -4.03 5.23 -0.44
CA TYR A 16 -4.41 3.84 -0.66
C TYR A 16 -5.20 3.72 -1.96
N PHE A 17 -4.70 2.90 -2.88
CA PHE A 17 -5.30 2.66 -4.18
C PHE A 17 -6.09 1.35 -4.18
N PRO A 18 -7.32 1.32 -4.74
CA PRO A 18 -8.02 0.07 -4.96
C PRO A 18 -7.16 -0.85 -5.83
N ARG A 19 -7.05 -2.12 -5.43
CA ARG A 19 -6.26 -3.11 -6.17
C ARG A 19 -6.64 -3.24 -7.64
N GLU A 20 -7.93 -3.10 -7.94
CA GLU A 20 -8.47 -3.16 -9.31
C GLU A 20 -8.07 -1.96 -10.18
N ASP A 21 -7.68 -0.85 -9.57
CA ASP A 21 -7.19 0.34 -10.29
C ASP A 21 -5.65 0.25 -10.52
N LEU A 22 -4.98 -0.79 -10.01
CA LEU A 22 -3.53 -0.99 -10.13
C LEU A 22 -3.17 -2.05 -11.18
N ALA A 23 -2.04 -1.84 -11.85
CA ALA A 23 -1.43 -2.83 -12.74
C ALA A 23 -0.77 -3.96 -11.93
N MET A 24 -1.59 -4.81 -11.32
CA MET A 24 -1.14 -5.89 -10.42
C MET A 24 -0.17 -6.89 -11.06
N ALA A 25 -0.14 -6.98 -12.39
CA ALA A 25 0.87 -7.77 -13.11
C ALA A 25 2.31 -7.30 -12.88
N MET A 26 2.51 -6.07 -12.38
CA MET A 26 3.82 -5.50 -12.07
C MET A 26 4.18 -5.60 -10.58
N LEU A 27 3.28 -6.14 -9.75
CA LEU A 27 3.43 -6.24 -8.31
C LEU A 27 3.49 -7.71 -7.87
N ASP A 28 4.61 -8.09 -7.27
CA ASP A 28 4.77 -9.43 -6.70
C ASP A 28 4.56 -9.40 -5.17
N PRO A 29 3.78 -10.35 -4.60
CA PRO A 29 3.68 -10.48 -3.16
C PRO A 29 5.03 -10.85 -2.56
N SER A 30 5.40 -10.16 -1.50
CA SER A 30 6.61 -10.42 -0.72
C SER A 30 6.29 -11.34 0.47
N PRO A 31 7.25 -12.17 0.94
CA PRO A 31 7.12 -12.87 2.21
C PRO A 31 7.10 -11.92 3.42
N THR A 32 7.51 -10.66 3.25
CA THR A 32 7.53 -9.66 4.33
C THR A 32 6.11 -9.36 4.82
N ARG A 33 5.94 -9.44 6.15
CA ARG A 33 4.72 -9.10 6.86
C ARG A 33 5.05 -8.29 8.11
N THR A 34 4.23 -7.30 8.42
CA THR A 34 4.36 -6.54 9.68
C THR A 34 2.99 -6.38 10.33
N THR A 35 2.97 -6.24 11.66
CA THR A 35 1.71 -6.10 12.40
C THR A 35 1.64 -4.72 13.02
N CYS A 36 0.58 -3.98 12.69
CA CYS A 36 0.27 -2.70 13.31
C CYS A 36 -0.89 -2.87 14.30
N PRO A 37 -0.75 -2.48 15.58
CA PRO A 37 -1.82 -2.60 16.58
C PRO A 37 -3.11 -1.88 16.23
N LYS A 38 -3.04 -0.85 15.35
CA LYS A 38 -4.18 -0.04 14.94
C LYS A 38 -4.82 -0.50 13.63
N LYS A 39 -4.09 -1.24 12.79
CA LYS A 39 -4.53 -1.54 11.42
C LYS A 39 -4.59 -3.02 11.08
N GLY A 40 -3.90 -3.89 11.81
CA GLY A 40 -3.82 -5.32 11.52
C GLY A 40 -2.49 -5.72 10.86
N GLU A 41 -2.50 -6.83 10.12
CA GLU A 41 -1.34 -7.33 9.39
C GLU A 41 -1.20 -6.66 8.02
N ALA A 42 -0.02 -6.12 7.75
CA ALA A 42 0.37 -5.60 6.44
C ALA A 42 1.09 -6.68 5.63
N VAL A 43 0.65 -6.87 4.39
CA VAL A 43 1.29 -7.71 3.38
C VAL A 43 2.02 -6.80 2.40
N TYR A 44 3.28 -7.12 2.10
CA TYR A 44 4.13 -6.28 1.26
C TYR A 44 4.13 -6.76 -0.19
N TYR A 45 4.37 -5.81 -1.10
CA TYR A 45 4.48 -6.02 -2.53
C TYR A 45 5.77 -5.39 -3.07
N SER A 46 6.46 -6.12 -3.92
CA SER A 46 7.61 -5.63 -4.67
C SER A 46 7.17 -5.20 -6.07
N ILE A 47 7.77 -4.14 -6.61
CA ILE A 47 7.44 -3.61 -7.93
C ILE A 47 8.51 -4.01 -8.94
N HIS A 48 8.11 -4.58 -10.08
CA HIS A 48 8.99 -4.76 -11.23
C HIS A 48 9.11 -3.45 -12.00
N ALA A 49 10.23 -2.76 -11.85
CA ALA A 49 10.55 -1.59 -12.66
C ALA A 49 11.52 -1.95 -13.80
N LYS A 50 11.66 -1.06 -14.78
CA LYS A 50 12.66 -1.23 -15.85
C LYS A 50 14.09 -1.33 -15.31
N SER A 51 14.36 -0.70 -14.18
CA SER A 51 15.66 -0.73 -13.48
C SER A 51 15.86 -1.98 -12.61
N GLY A 52 14.87 -2.86 -12.51
CA GLY A 52 14.90 -4.06 -11.68
C GLY A 52 13.79 -4.10 -10.64
N LEU A 53 13.89 -5.07 -9.73
CA LEU A 53 12.93 -5.27 -8.65
C LEU A 53 13.13 -4.23 -7.55
N ILE A 54 12.08 -3.48 -7.22
CA ILE A 54 12.03 -2.61 -6.05
C ILE A 54 11.35 -3.41 -4.93
N ALA A 55 12.16 -4.00 -4.06
CA ALA A 55 11.67 -4.86 -2.99
C ALA A 55 10.82 -4.08 -1.97
N ASP A 56 9.71 -4.68 -1.53
CA ASP A 56 8.84 -4.16 -0.46
C ASP A 56 8.48 -2.67 -0.68
N ALA A 57 8.07 -2.33 -1.90
CA ALA A 57 7.77 -0.98 -2.34
C ALA A 57 6.35 -0.53 -2.00
N GLY A 58 5.42 -1.47 -1.88
CA GLY A 58 4.06 -1.21 -1.44
C GLY A 58 3.63 -2.17 -0.34
N TRP A 59 2.51 -1.85 0.30
CA TRP A 59 1.87 -2.70 1.27
C TRP A 59 0.35 -2.60 1.19
N SER A 60 -0.32 -3.63 1.67
CA SER A 60 -1.77 -3.74 1.75
C SER A 60 -2.16 -4.29 3.11
N TYR A 61 -3.29 -3.81 3.64
CA TYR A 61 -3.96 -4.49 4.74
C TYR A 61 -5.09 -5.31 4.13
N GLU A 62 -4.88 -6.62 3.96
CA GLU A 62 -5.88 -7.53 3.36
C GLU A 62 -7.10 -7.72 4.27
N ALA A 63 -6.84 -7.82 5.58
CA ALA A 63 -7.84 -7.98 6.62
C ALA A 63 -7.57 -6.96 7.74
N PRO A 64 -7.86 -5.67 7.50
CA PRO A 64 -7.61 -4.63 8.48
C PRO A 64 -8.59 -4.72 9.66
N LEU A 65 -8.27 -4.04 10.76
CA LEU A 65 -9.21 -3.83 11.87
C LEU A 65 -10.38 -2.94 11.45
N ASP A 66 -11.54 -3.09 12.09
CA ASP A 66 -12.79 -2.39 11.74
C ASP A 66 -12.64 -0.87 11.62
N ALA A 67 -11.81 -0.26 12.48
CA ALA A 67 -11.55 1.18 12.48
C ALA A 67 -10.97 1.70 11.15
N VAL A 68 -10.32 0.83 10.37
CA VAL A 68 -9.73 1.13 9.07
C VAL A 68 -10.22 0.17 7.97
N ALA A 69 -11.43 -0.37 8.11
CA ALA A 69 -12.02 -1.32 7.14
C ALA A 69 -12.13 -0.74 5.71
N ALA A 70 -12.20 0.59 5.57
CA ALA A 70 -12.30 1.25 4.27
C ALA A 70 -11.08 1.01 3.36
N ILE A 71 -9.89 0.76 3.93
CA ILE A 71 -8.66 0.50 3.16
C ILE A 71 -8.42 -1.00 2.90
N ALA A 72 -9.38 -1.87 3.22
CA ALA A 72 -9.23 -3.31 3.03
C ALA A 72 -8.86 -3.65 1.58
N GLY A 73 -7.78 -4.42 1.42
CA GLY A 73 -7.25 -4.86 0.12
C GLY A 73 -6.68 -3.74 -0.77
N HIS A 74 -6.67 -2.49 -0.31
CA HIS A 74 -6.04 -1.37 -1.01
C HIS A 74 -4.53 -1.40 -0.80
N ILE A 75 -3.80 -0.90 -1.79
CA ILE A 75 -2.34 -0.87 -1.78
C ILE A 75 -1.86 0.57 -1.65
N ALA A 76 -0.94 0.79 -0.72
CA ALA A 76 -0.18 2.02 -0.55
C ALA A 76 1.29 1.78 -0.93
N PHE A 77 2.03 2.87 -1.14
CA PHE A 77 3.44 2.83 -1.55
C PHE A 77 4.33 3.69 -0.67
N PHE A 78 5.58 3.28 -0.49
CA PHE A 78 6.54 4.04 0.31
C PHE A 78 7.09 5.22 -0.51
N ALA A 79 7.05 6.42 0.07
CA ALA A 79 7.44 7.66 -0.60
C ALA A 79 8.92 7.72 -1.00
N ASP A 80 9.79 6.93 -0.37
CA ASP A 80 11.21 6.79 -0.72
C ASP A 80 11.45 5.83 -1.90
N LYS A 81 10.43 5.06 -2.28
CA LYS A 81 10.50 4.03 -3.35
C LYS A 81 9.57 4.32 -4.53
N ALA A 82 8.52 5.10 -4.33
CA ALA A 82 7.56 5.47 -5.37
C ALA A 82 7.02 6.88 -5.13
N THR A 83 6.81 7.62 -6.23
CA THR A 83 6.16 8.93 -6.20
C THR A 83 4.69 8.77 -6.52
N VAL A 84 3.82 9.35 -5.68
CA VAL A 84 2.38 9.42 -5.89
C VAL A 84 2.01 10.87 -6.14
N GLU A 85 1.37 11.15 -7.27
CA GLU A 85 0.97 12.49 -7.69
C GLU A 85 -0.51 12.50 -8.10
N GLU A 86 -1.21 13.60 -7.80
CA GLU A 86 -2.54 13.86 -8.35
C GLU A 86 -2.39 14.55 -9.71
N VAL A 87 -3.03 14.00 -10.74
CA VAL A 87 -2.99 14.47 -12.13
C VAL A 87 -4.37 14.77 -12.70
#